data_AF-A0A5C7MKN7-F1
#
_entry.id   AF-A0A5C7MKN7-F1
#
_cell.length_a   1.000
_cell.length_b   1.000
_cell.length_c   1.000
_cell.angle_alpha   90.00
_cell.angle_beta   90.00
_cell.angle_gamma   90.00
#
_symmetry.space_group_name_H-M   'P 1'
#
loop_
_entity.id
_entity.type
_entity.pdbx_description
1 polymer ?
#
loop_
_entity_poly.entity_id
_entity_poly.type
_entity_poly.pdbx_seq_one_letter_code
_entity_poly.pdbx_strand_id
1 'polypeptide(L)'
;MTQLDIEIEPEHQAIGARLGLALVDGDPDRVDAALSEAATAGLDATLAILAVQTRNLVAALMILQGLEDTRAVFARTILDAGLASDG
;
A
#
# COMPACT_ATOMS: atom_id res chain seq x y z
N MET A 1 -5.73 16.22 -12.37
CA MET A 1 -6.85 15.68 -11.56
C MET A 1 -7.32 14.45 -12.31
N THR A 2 -6.97 13.24 -11.90
CA THR A 2 -7.57 12.55 -10.73
C THR A 2 -6.50 12.10 -9.74
N GLN A 3 -5.98 13.05 -8.96
CA GLN A 3 -5.58 12.70 -7.61
C GLN A 3 -6.94 12.44 -6.94
N LEU A 4 -7.26 11.18 -6.64
CA LEU A 4 -8.44 10.86 -5.85
C LEU A 4 -8.41 11.82 -4.66
N ASP A 5 -9.40 12.71 -4.54
CA ASP A 5 -9.44 13.77 -3.52
C ASP A 5 -9.88 13.16 -2.18
N ILE A 6 -9.11 12.15 -1.76
CA ILE A 6 -9.39 11.32 -0.61
C ILE A 6 -8.50 11.83 0.52
N GLU A 7 -9.14 12.35 1.55
CA GLU A 7 -8.47 12.82 2.75
C GLU A 7 -7.86 11.63 3.53
N ILE A 8 -6.55 11.70 3.81
CA ILE A 8 -5.88 10.70 4.64
C ILE A 8 -6.01 11.11 6.10
N GLU A 9 -7.00 10.53 6.77
CA GLU A 9 -7.21 10.67 8.21
C GLU A 9 -6.28 9.79 9.06
N PRO A 10 -6.11 10.10 10.36
CA PRO A 10 -5.32 9.28 11.29
C PRO A 10 -5.75 7.81 11.37
N GLU A 11 -7.06 7.53 11.23
CA GLU A 11 -7.58 6.16 11.29
C GLU A 11 -7.08 5.31 10.11
N HIS A 12 -7.04 5.86 8.89
CA HIS A 12 -6.47 5.18 7.72
C HIS A 12 -5.00 4.82 7.93
N GLN A 13 -4.24 5.71 8.58
CA GLN A 13 -2.84 5.45 8.93
C GLN A 13 -2.72 4.32 9.95
N ALA A 14 -3.60 4.32 10.96
CA ALA A 14 -3.60 3.29 12.00
C ALA A 14 -3.94 1.91 11.45
N ILE A 15 -4.98 1.80 10.60
CA ILE A 15 -5.36 0.54 9.94
C ILE A 15 -4.21 0.04 9.05
N GLY A 16 -3.61 0.92 8.25
CA GLY A 16 -2.44 0.59 7.45
C GLY A 16 -1.26 0.09 8.30
N ALA A 17 -0.90 0.80 9.37
CA ALA A 17 0.18 0.38 10.26
C ALA A 17 -0.11 -0.98 10.92
N ARG A 18 -1.36 -1.24 11.36
CA ARG A 18 -1.78 -2.53 11.92
C ARG A 18 -1.61 -3.67 10.92
N LEU A 19 -2.07 -3.48 9.69
CA LEU A 19 -1.93 -4.46 8.62
C LEU A 19 -0.45 -4.75 8.31
N GLY A 20 0.36 -3.71 8.13
CA GLY A 20 1.78 -3.84 7.84
C GLY A 20 2.53 -4.58 8.95
N LEU A 21 2.24 -4.27 10.22
CA LEU A 21 2.84 -4.95 11.37
C LEU A 21 2.39 -6.40 11.46
N ALA A 22 1.11 -6.70 11.23
CA ALA A 22 0.60 -8.07 11.23
C ALA A 22 1.28 -8.95 10.17
N LEU A 23 1.53 -8.40 8.98
CA LEU A 23 2.27 -9.08 7.91
C LEU A 23 3.74 -9.34 8.27
N VAL A 24 4.41 -8.39 8.94
CA VAL A 24 5.78 -8.57 9.44
C VAL A 24 5.84 -9.66 10.52
N ASP A 25 4.86 -9.66 11.43
CA ASP A 25 4.77 -10.62 12.53
C ASP A 25 4.33 -12.02 12.05
N GLY A 26 3.81 -12.14 10.82
CA GLY A 26 3.26 -13.39 10.29
C GLY A 26 2.00 -13.87 11.00
N ASP A 27 1.18 -12.93 11.51
CA ASP A 27 -0.02 -13.20 12.31
C ASP A 27 -1.28 -13.12 11.42
N PRO A 28 -1.84 -14.25 10.97
CA PRO A 28 -2.98 -14.26 10.05
C PRO A 28 -4.26 -13.69 10.66
N ASP A 29 -4.50 -13.91 11.96
CA ASP A 29 -5.72 -13.42 12.63
C ASP A 29 -5.72 -11.88 12.67
N ARG A 30 -4.55 -11.27 12.90
CA ARG A 30 -4.39 -9.81 12.86
C ARG A 30 -4.45 -9.24 11.44
N VAL A 31 -3.99 -10.00 10.44
CA VAL A 31 -4.17 -9.62 9.03
C VAL A 31 -5.65 -9.58 8.69
N ASP A 32 -6.39 -10.65 9.01
CA ASP A 32 -7.82 -10.74 8.74
C ASP A 32 -8.61 -9.66 9.45
N ALA A 33 -8.26 -9.35 10.71
CA ALA A 33 -8.87 -8.25 11.45
C ALA A 33 -8.67 -6.89 10.77
N ALA A 34 -7.43 -6.56 10.37
CA ALA A 34 -7.13 -5.29 9.72
C ALA A 34 -7.75 -5.17 8.32
N LEU A 35 -7.82 -6.27 7.56
CA LEU A 35 -8.50 -6.31 6.26
C LEU A 35 -10.01 -6.15 6.43
N SER A 36 -10.60 -6.77 7.46
CA SER A 36 -12.02 -6.58 7.78
C SER A 36 -12.32 -5.14 8.18
N GLU A 37 -11.48 -4.50 9.00
CA GLU A 37 -11.60 -3.08 9.34
C GLU A 37 -11.61 -2.21 8.07
N ALA A 38 -10.63 -2.40 7.18
CA ALA A 38 -10.55 -1.66 5.92
C ALA A 38 -11.80 -1.87 5.04
N ALA A 39 -12.25 -3.11 4.90
CA ALA A 39 -13.46 -3.43 4.12
C ALA A 39 -14.72 -2.78 4.68
N THR A 40 -14.87 -2.72 6.02
CA THR A 40 -16.02 -2.10 6.66
C THR A 40 -16.03 -0.57 6.57
N ALA A 41 -14.86 0.06 6.44
CA ALA A 41 -14.72 1.51 6.30
C ALA A 41 -15.16 2.04 4.91
N GLY A 42 -15.30 1.14 3.92
CA GLY A 42 -15.77 1.47 2.58
C GLY A 42 -14.63 1.79 1.60
N LEU A 43 -15.02 2.10 0.35
CA LEU A 43 -14.10 2.22 -0.77
C LEU A 43 -13.08 3.36 -0.60
N ASP A 44 -13.53 4.55 -0.23
CA ASP A 44 -12.67 5.72 -0.13
C ASP A 44 -11.63 5.56 0.99
N ALA A 45 -12.06 5.06 2.16
CA ALA A 45 -11.17 4.73 3.26
C ALA A 45 -10.16 3.64 2.87
N THR A 46 -10.59 2.61 2.13
CA THR A 46 -9.70 1.56 1.61
C THR A 46 -8.64 2.15 0.67
N LEU A 47 -9.03 3.06 -0.23
CA LEU A 47 -8.11 3.76 -1.11
C LEU A 47 -7.12 4.65 -0.33
N ALA A 48 -7.58 5.32 0.74
CA ALA A 48 -6.71 6.09 1.64
C ALA A 48 -5.67 5.19 2.33
N ILE A 49 -6.09 4.03 2.84
CA ILE A 49 -5.22 3.03 3.47
C ILE A 49 -4.18 2.52 2.47
N LEU A 50 -4.58 2.23 1.23
CA LEU A 50 -3.66 1.82 0.15
C LEU A 50 -2.63 2.92 -0.17
N ALA A 51 -3.05 4.19 -0.17
CA ALA A 51 -2.14 5.31 -0.37
C ALA A 51 -1.11 5.40 0.78
N VAL A 52 -1.52 5.18 2.03
CA VAL A 52 -0.61 5.09 3.19
C VAL A 52 0.40 3.95 3.00
N GLN A 53 -0.06 2.75 2.66
CA GLN A 53 0.81 1.60 2.44
C GLN A 53 1.84 1.84 1.34
N THR A 54 1.38 2.39 0.21
CA THR A 54 2.24 2.69 -0.93
C THR A 54 3.30 3.72 -0.55
N ARG A 55 2.93 4.76 0.20
CA ARG A 55 3.88 5.76 0.72
C ARG A 55 4.92 5.12 1.63
N ASN A 56 4.50 4.27 2.55
CA ASN A 56 5.40 3.58 3.48
C ASN A 56 6.36 2.64 2.74
N LEU A 57 5.87 1.90 1.75
CA LEU A 57 6.68 1.04 0.89
C LEU A 57 7.73 1.86 0.14
N VAL A 58 7.33 2.95 -0.54
CA VAL A 58 8.27 3.82 -1.27
C VAL A 58 9.33 4.39 -0.33
N ALA A 59 8.94 4.84 0.86
CA ALA A 59 9.89 5.36 1.85
C ALA A 59 10.90 4.30 2.30
N ALA A 60 10.43 3.09 2.61
CA ALA A 60 11.30 1.97 2.99
C ALA A 60 12.26 1.58 1.86
N LEU A 61 11.76 1.48 0.63
CA LEU A 61 12.57 1.19 -0.55
C LEU A 61 13.63 2.27 -0.76
N MET A 62 13.25 3.56 -0.72
CA MET A 62 14.22 4.66 -0.86
C MET A 62 15.32 4.62 0.20
N ILE A 63 15.00 4.21 1.43
CA ILE A 63 16.00 4.03 2.50
C ILE A 63 16.95 2.87 2.19
N LEU A 64 16.43 1.75 1.67
CA LEU A 64 17.21 0.53 1.46
C LEU A 64 18.08 0.55 0.20
N GLN A 65 17.60 1.12 -0.91
CA GLN A 65 18.25 1.04 -2.21
C GLN A 65 18.50 2.40 -2.88
N GLY A 66 18.00 3.50 -2.30
CA GLY A 66 18.10 4.83 -2.91
C GLY A 66 17.06 5.10 -3.99
N LEU A 67 17.07 6.34 -4.49
CA LEU A 67 16.01 6.87 -5.36
C LEU A 67 15.96 6.22 -6.75
N GLU A 68 17.11 6.08 -7.41
CA GLU A 68 17.17 5.57 -8.79
C GLU A 68 16.75 4.11 -8.87
N ASP A 69 17.25 3.26 -7.98
CA ASP A 69 16.89 1.85 -7.91
C ASP A 69 15.41 1.67 -7.54
N THR A 70 14.89 2.48 -6.60
CA THR A 70 13.45 2.47 -6.28
C THR A 70 12.60 2.82 -7.50
N ARG A 71 13.00 3.82 -8.28
CA ARG A 71 12.32 4.16 -9.53
C ARG A 71 12.38 3.01 -10.54
N ALA A 72 13.54 2.36 -10.69
CA ALA A 72 13.72 1.25 -11.61
C ALA A 72 12.82 0.06 -11.26
N VAL A 73 12.69 -0.27 -9.96
CA VAL A 73 11.78 -1.32 -9.47
C VAL A 73 10.34 -1.04 -9.90
N PHE A 74 9.81 0.14 -9.62
CA PHE A 74 8.42 0.47 -10.00
C PHE A 74 8.22 0.51 -11.53
N ALA A 75 9.18 1.08 -12.27
CA ALA A 75 9.11 1.12 -13.74
C ALA A 75 9.11 -0.31 -14.33
N ARG A 76 9.91 -1.21 -13.76
CA ARG A 76 9.96 -2.61 -14.20
C ARG A 76 8.66 -3.33 -13.90
N THR A 77 8.12 -3.19 -12.69
CA THR A 77 6.84 -3.79 -12.31
C THR A 77 5.70 -3.35 -13.23
N ILE A 78 5.65 -2.08 -13.62
CA ILE A 78 4.66 -1.57 -14.59
C ILE A 78 4.82 -2.25 -15.96
N LEU A 79 6.06 -2.37 -16.45
CA LEU A 79 6.35 -3.04 -17.72
C LEU A 79 5.93 -4.52 -17.69
N ASP A 80 6.29 -5.24 -16.63
CA ASP A 80 5.97 -6.66 -16.48
C ASP A 80 4.45 -6.90 -16.42
N ALA A 81 3.70 -6.04 -15.73
CA ALA A 81 2.25 -6.11 -15.67
C ALA A 81 1.59 -5.85 -17.04
N GLY A 82 2.13 -4.91 -17.83
CA GLY A 82 1.69 -4.66 -19.20
C GLY A 82 1.89 -5.88 -20.10
N LEU A 83 3.09 -6.47 -20.07
CA LEU A 83 3.42 -7.66 -20.86
C LEU A 83 2.55 -8.88 -20.52
N ALA A 84 2.16 -9.04 -19.24
CA ALA A 84 1.28 -10.13 -18.81
C ALA A 84 -0.18 -9.94 -19.24
N SER A 85 -0.60 -8.71 -19.53
CA SER A 85 -1.98 -8.39 -19.95
C SER A 85 -2.18 -8.50 -21.47
N ASP A 86 -1.08 -8.49 -22.23
CA ASP A 86 -1.07 -8.51 -23.70
C ASP A 86 -0.89 -9.92 -24.30
N GLY A 87 -0.79 -10.96 -23.46
CA GLY A 87 -0.60 -12.38 -23.85
C GLY A 87 -1.78 -13.27 -23.46
#